data_AF-P96151-F1
#
_entry.id   AF-P96151-F1
#
_cell.length_a   1.000
_cell.length_b   1.000
_cell.length_c   1.000
_cell.angle_alpha   90.00
_cell.angle_beta   90.00
_cell.angle_gamma   90.00
#
_symmetry.space_group_name_H-M   'P 1'
#
loop_
_entity.id
_entity.type
_entity.pdbx_description
1 polymer ?
#
loop_
_entity_poly.entity_id
_entity_poly.type
_entity_poly.pdbx_seq_one_letter_code
_entity_poly.pdbx_strand_id
1 'polypeptide(L)'
;MGNELLSTDYTLDYTLFTVDDFNKIASFGYLGLDNTEPVFGNGIYIPQHGAGNPKELAIESDKNGSGLCQIDIASTNGRGTHTDTGYFCDTIGGSSGSPVLNTSDNKAIALHHFGGCENQGVKISKIWTKVATFFNHTLPNGSVSQTPPQVRELIPNQPLNNLALSQGEEMLLMVKASNRKTNLTISISSGSGDADLYVKTGQPPTQSLYDWRPYQSTNNETCVAPLVNEDLYIMLRAYRSFAGVSLTATEKQ
;
A
#
# COMPACT_ATOMS: atom_id res chain seq x y z
N MET A 1 -10.36 20.93 -16.27
CA MET A 1 -11.69 20.58 -15.70
C MET A 1 -12.38 19.64 -16.68
N GLY A 2 -13.49 18.98 -16.32
CA GLY A 2 -14.18 18.06 -17.23
C GLY A 2 -14.66 18.74 -18.52
N ASN A 3 -14.71 18.00 -19.62
CA ASN A 3 -15.14 18.46 -20.94
C ASN A 3 -16.48 17.82 -21.34
N GLU A 4 -16.54 16.49 -21.47
CA GLU A 4 -17.73 15.76 -21.90
C GLU A 4 -18.11 14.65 -20.90
N LEU A 5 -19.39 14.55 -20.55
CA LEU A 5 -19.93 13.44 -19.76
C LEU A 5 -20.25 12.26 -20.69
N LEU A 6 -19.61 11.12 -20.45
CA LEU A 6 -19.71 9.93 -21.30
C LEU A 6 -20.70 8.90 -20.77
N SER A 7 -20.74 8.69 -19.45
CA SER A 7 -21.64 7.72 -18.83
C SER A 7 -21.90 8.09 -17.37
N THR A 8 -23.11 7.83 -16.89
CA THR A 8 -23.45 7.96 -15.47
C THR A 8 -24.46 6.88 -15.10
N ASP A 9 -24.36 6.34 -13.90
CA ASP A 9 -25.31 5.33 -13.40
C ASP A 9 -25.62 5.60 -11.94
N TYR A 10 -26.91 5.74 -11.63
CA TYR A 10 -27.37 6.05 -10.27
C TYR A 10 -27.16 4.88 -9.30
N THR A 11 -27.37 3.64 -9.77
CA THR A 11 -27.27 2.43 -8.94
C THR A 11 -25.81 2.11 -8.61
N LEU A 12 -24.89 2.40 -9.53
CA LEU A 12 -23.46 2.23 -9.33
C LEU A 12 -22.75 3.51 -8.89
N ASP A 13 -23.48 4.60 -8.66
CA ASP A 13 -22.97 5.91 -8.23
C ASP A 13 -21.62 6.34 -8.85
N TYR A 14 -21.51 6.25 -10.18
CA TYR A 14 -20.33 6.70 -10.91
C TYR A 14 -20.71 7.65 -12.05
N THR A 15 -19.74 8.47 -12.43
CA THR A 15 -19.76 9.25 -13.66
C THR A 15 -18.41 9.13 -14.36
N LEU A 16 -18.43 8.80 -15.65
CA LEU A 16 -17.29 8.83 -16.55
C LEU A 16 -17.36 10.10 -17.39
N PHE A 17 -16.28 10.86 -17.45
CA PHE A 17 -16.18 12.08 -18.24
C PHE A 17 -14.78 12.25 -18.82
N THR A 18 -14.66 12.99 -19.92
CA THR A 18 -13.38 13.40 -20.51
C THR A 18 -12.85 14.66 -19.84
N VAL A 19 -11.54 14.86 -19.85
CA VAL A 19 -10.91 16.06 -19.30
C VAL A 19 -10.58 17.03 -20.42
N ASP A 20 -10.88 18.31 -20.20
CA ASP A 20 -10.45 19.39 -21.08
C ASP A 20 -8.94 19.59 -21.00
N ASP A 21 -8.30 19.75 -22.15
CA ASP A 21 -6.86 19.94 -22.29
C ASP A 21 -6.02 18.92 -21.48
N PHE A 22 -6.18 17.63 -21.82
CA PHE A 22 -5.50 16.52 -21.13
C PHE A 22 -3.97 16.69 -21.06
N ASN A 23 -3.36 17.39 -22.02
CA ASN A 23 -1.93 17.66 -22.04
C ASN A 23 -1.45 18.40 -20.78
N LYS A 24 -2.29 19.23 -20.15
CA LYS A 24 -1.96 19.91 -18.89
C LYS A 24 -1.82 18.99 -17.69
N ILE A 25 -2.40 17.78 -17.76
CA ILE A 25 -2.38 16.80 -16.67
C ILE A 25 -1.65 15.51 -17.03
N ALA A 26 -1.23 15.34 -18.29
CA ALA A 26 -0.57 14.14 -18.77
C ALA A 26 0.69 13.78 -17.96
N SER A 27 1.40 14.78 -17.44
CA SER A 27 2.59 14.60 -16.60
C SER A 27 2.33 13.90 -15.26
N PHE A 28 1.09 13.91 -14.76
CA PHE A 28 0.72 13.21 -13.52
C PHE A 28 0.51 11.71 -13.71
N GLY A 29 0.39 11.26 -14.97
CA GLY A 29 0.03 9.88 -15.29
C GLY A 29 -1.42 9.53 -14.93
N TYR A 30 -1.74 8.23 -14.92
CA TYR A 30 -3.06 7.71 -14.59
C TYR A 30 -2.96 6.43 -13.75
N LEU A 31 -3.96 6.20 -12.90
CA LEU A 31 -4.10 4.98 -12.09
C LEU A 31 -4.57 3.81 -12.95
N GLY A 32 -4.12 2.61 -12.60
CA GLY A 32 -4.66 1.39 -13.18
C GLY A 32 -6.01 1.03 -12.57
N LEU A 33 -6.79 0.25 -13.30
CA LEU A 33 -8.02 -0.36 -12.80
C LEU A 33 -7.76 -1.85 -12.55
N ASP A 34 -8.35 -2.38 -11.49
CA ASP A 34 -8.47 -3.81 -11.23
C ASP A 34 -9.97 -4.13 -11.13
N ASN A 35 -10.45 -4.92 -12.09
CA ASN A 35 -11.85 -5.31 -12.20
C ASN A 35 -12.14 -6.70 -11.60
N THR A 36 -11.21 -7.26 -10.84
CA THR A 36 -11.46 -8.44 -10.02
C THR A 36 -12.35 -8.09 -8.82
N GLU A 37 -12.99 -9.09 -8.23
CA GLU A 37 -13.78 -8.87 -7.02
C GLU A 37 -12.84 -8.61 -5.82
N PRO A 38 -13.13 -7.60 -4.97
CA PRO A 38 -12.33 -7.33 -3.78
C PRO A 38 -12.25 -8.54 -2.86
N VAL A 39 -11.08 -8.73 -2.23
CA VAL A 39 -10.80 -9.84 -1.32
C VAL A 39 -10.68 -9.31 0.10
N PHE A 40 -11.40 -9.94 1.04
CA PHE A 40 -11.33 -9.61 2.47
C PHE A 40 -9.89 -9.63 2.97
N GLY A 41 -9.51 -8.62 3.76
CA GLY A 41 -8.19 -8.47 4.34
C GLY A 41 -7.13 -7.88 3.40
N ASN A 42 -7.42 -7.67 2.12
CA ASN A 42 -6.48 -6.96 1.24
C ASN A 42 -6.29 -5.52 1.73
N GLY A 43 -5.02 -5.11 1.90
CA GLY A 43 -4.69 -3.76 2.33
C GLY A 43 -5.07 -2.73 1.26
N ILE A 44 -5.70 -1.64 1.66
CA ILE A 44 -6.13 -0.55 0.78
C ILE A 44 -5.67 0.81 1.29
N TYR A 45 -5.73 1.82 0.43
CA TYR A 45 -5.67 3.22 0.84
C TYR A 45 -6.53 4.09 -0.07
N ILE A 46 -6.93 5.27 0.43
CA ILE A 46 -7.86 6.17 -0.27
C ILE A 46 -7.25 7.57 -0.34
N PRO A 47 -6.73 8.01 -1.51
CA PRO A 47 -6.39 9.41 -1.74
C PRO A 47 -7.65 10.24 -1.96
N GLN A 48 -7.97 11.12 -1.00
CA GLN A 48 -9.25 11.82 -0.94
C GLN A 48 -9.09 13.33 -0.70
N HIS A 49 -10.20 14.05 -0.86
CA HIS A 49 -10.35 15.47 -0.57
C HIS A 49 -11.52 15.69 0.41
N GLY A 50 -11.40 15.12 1.61
CA GLY A 50 -12.43 15.21 2.65
C GLY A 50 -12.78 16.66 2.96
N ALA A 51 -14.08 16.99 3.01
CA ALA A 51 -14.61 18.35 3.20
C ALA A 51 -14.10 19.42 2.21
N GLY A 52 -13.52 19.00 1.07
CA GLY A 52 -12.86 19.91 0.12
C GLY A 52 -11.48 20.38 0.57
N ASN A 53 -10.90 19.77 1.61
CA ASN A 53 -9.55 20.05 2.09
C ASN A 53 -8.48 19.63 1.04
N PRO A 54 -7.21 20.05 1.24
CA PRO A 54 -6.08 19.47 0.52
C PRO A 54 -6.09 17.93 0.53
N LYS A 55 -5.36 17.32 -0.41
CA LYS A 55 -5.34 15.86 -0.56
C LYS A 55 -4.84 15.21 0.73
N GLU A 56 -5.60 14.22 1.21
CA GLU A 56 -5.28 13.38 2.35
C GLU A 56 -5.26 11.90 1.92
N LEU A 57 -4.51 11.07 2.64
CA LEU A 57 -4.49 9.62 2.42
C LEU A 57 -5.13 8.93 3.63
N ALA A 58 -6.23 8.20 3.41
CA ALA A 58 -6.73 7.26 4.41
C ALA A 58 -5.91 5.96 4.30
N ILE A 59 -5.11 5.68 5.33
CA ILE A 59 -4.23 4.49 5.41
C ILE A 59 -4.43 3.75 6.72
N GLU A 60 -4.81 4.45 7.78
CA GLU A 60 -4.99 3.88 9.12
C GLU A 60 -6.46 3.53 9.37
N SER A 61 -6.70 2.55 10.23
CA SER A 61 -8.04 2.21 10.73
C SER A 61 -7.97 1.76 12.18
N ASP A 62 -8.76 2.41 13.03
CA ASP A 62 -8.89 2.06 14.45
C ASP A 62 -9.79 0.84 14.71
N LYS A 63 -10.43 0.30 13.65
CA LYS A 63 -11.28 -0.90 13.71
C LYS A 63 -10.53 -2.18 13.35
N ASN A 64 -9.39 -2.06 12.69
CA ASN A 64 -8.64 -3.20 12.20
C ASN A 64 -7.47 -3.52 13.13
N GLY A 65 -7.28 -4.80 13.44
CA GLY A 65 -6.21 -5.24 14.36
C GLY A 65 -4.79 -4.91 13.87
N SER A 66 -4.62 -4.67 12.57
CA SER A 66 -3.37 -4.20 11.96
C SER A 66 -3.11 -2.70 12.20
N GLY A 67 -4.13 -1.93 12.58
CA GLY A 67 -4.11 -0.46 12.56
C GLY A 67 -4.20 0.13 11.16
N LEU A 68 -4.36 -0.69 10.13
CA LEU A 68 -4.33 -0.29 8.72
C LEU A 68 -5.68 -0.52 8.03
N CYS A 69 -5.91 0.30 7.01
CA CYS A 69 -6.99 0.16 6.05
C CYS A 69 -6.90 -1.16 5.29
N GLN A 70 -8.02 -1.88 5.24
CA GLN A 70 -8.16 -3.12 4.48
C GLN A 70 -9.60 -3.23 3.94
N ILE A 71 -9.84 -4.21 3.06
CA ILE A 71 -11.20 -4.63 2.71
C ILE A 71 -11.79 -5.42 3.88
N ASP A 72 -12.83 -4.87 4.50
CA ASP A 72 -13.52 -5.48 5.64
C ASP A 72 -14.77 -6.24 5.22
N ILE A 73 -15.38 -5.88 4.08
CA ILE A 73 -16.45 -6.64 3.45
C ILE A 73 -16.23 -6.74 1.94
N ALA A 74 -15.91 -7.95 1.46
CA ALA A 74 -15.63 -8.20 0.03
C ALA A 74 -16.81 -7.86 -0.89
N SER A 75 -18.04 -8.11 -0.44
CA SER A 75 -19.24 -7.77 -1.21
C SER A 75 -20.40 -7.41 -0.30
N THR A 76 -20.95 -6.22 -0.49
CA THR A 76 -22.11 -5.69 0.24
C THR A 76 -23.06 -4.97 -0.69
N ASN A 77 -24.26 -4.65 -0.20
CA ASN A 77 -25.21 -3.83 -0.94
C ASN A 77 -24.81 -2.36 -0.79
N GLY A 78 -24.76 -1.65 -1.91
CA GLY A 78 -24.75 -0.19 -1.92
C GLY A 78 -26.13 0.33 -2.28
N ARG A 79 -26.20 1.20 -3.30
CA ARG A 79 -27.49 1.56 -3.93
C ARG A 79 -28.10 0.40 -4.73
N GLY A 80 -27.29 -0.59 -5.09
CA GLY A 80 -27.73 -1.85 -5.71
C GLY A 80 -27.32 -3.07 -4.88
N THR A 81 -27.77 -4.23 -5.35
CA THR A 81 -27.48 -5.51 -4.69
C THR A 81 -26.07 -6.01 -5.04
N HIS A 82 -25.25 -6.29 -4.03
CA HIS A 82 -23.85 -6.75 -4.17
C HIS A 82 -22.99 -5.87 -5.10
N THR A 83 -23.26 -4.56 -5.13
CA THR A 83 -22.53 -3.60 -5.98
C THR A 83 -21.23 -3.13 -5.35
N ASP A 84 -21.11 -3.26 -4.04
CA ASP A 84 -20.13 -2.53 -3.24
C ASP A 84 -19.19 -3.47 -2.49
N THR A 85 -18.10 -2.89 -2.02
CA THR A 85 -17.20 -3.44 -1.00
C THR A 85 -17.11 -2.46 0.16
N GLY A 86 -16.89 -2.99 1.36
CA GLY A 86 -16.88 -2.23 2.62
C GLY A 86 -15.52 -2.19 3.29
N TYR A 87 -15.24 -1.10 4.00
CA TYR A 87 -13.99 -0.86 4.73
C TYR A 87 -14.16 0.16 5.87
N PHE A 88 -13.29 0.09 6.87
CA PHE A 88 -13.24 1.03 8.00
C PHE A 88 -12.16 2.11 7.87
N CYS A 89 -11.81 2.48 6.63
CA CYS A 89 -10.95 3.64 6.37
C CYS A 89 -11.67 4.95 6.68
N ASP A 90 -10.97 5.91 7.28
CA ASP A 90 -11.54 7.22 7.57
C ASP A 90 -11.87 7.99 6.30
N THR A 91 -13.13 8.37 6.17
CA THR A 91 -13.65 9.22 5.07
C THR A 91 -14.65 10.21 5.66
N ILE A 92 -14.86 11.33 4.97
CA ILE A 92 -15.85 12.35 5.35
C ILE A 92 -16.55 12.89 4.12
N GLY A 93 -17.69 13.56 4.28
CA GLY A 93 -18.37 14.26 3.18
C GLY A 93 -17.38 15.10 2.35
N GLY A 94 -17.42 14.96 1.02
CA GLY A 94 -16.40 15.48 0.09
C GLY A 94 -15.44 14.41 -0.43
N SER A 95 -15.36 13.25 0.21
CA SER A 95 -14.50 12.12 -0.23
C SER A 95 -15.13 11.29 -1.36
N SER A 96 -16.43 11.43 -1.62
CA SER A 96 -17.14 10.72 -2.69
C SER A 96 -16.46 10.91 -4.05
N GLY A 97 -16.29 9.83 -4.80
CA GLY A 97 -15.54 9.80 -6.05
C GLY A 97 -14.04 9.55 -5.88
N SER A 98 -13.52 9.43 -4.65
CA SER A 98 -12.13 9.05 -4.42
C SER A 98 -11.91 7.57 -4.77
N PRO A 99 -10.80 7.21 -5.44
CA PRO A 99 -10.51 5.82 -5.75
C PRO A 99 -10.09 5.06 -4.49
N VAL A 100 -10.57 3.83 -4.35
CA VAL A 100 -10.07 2.87 -3.36
C VAL A 100 -8.98 2.06 -4.03
N LEU A 101 -7.75 2.22 -3.56
CA LEU A 101 -6.56 1.65 -4.20
C LEU A 101 -6.05 0.46 -3.40
N ASN A 102 -5.70 -0.62 -4.10
CA ASN A 102 -5.03 -1.77 -3.50
C ASN A 102 -3.57 -1.40 -3.19
N THR A 103 -3.10 -1.75 -2.00
CA THR A 103 -1.73 -1.41 -1.55
C THR A 103 -0.64 -2.17 -2.30
N SER A 104 -0.96 -3.35 -2.84
CA SER A 104 0.01 -4.22 -3.53
C SER A 104 0.41 -3.70 -4.91
N ASP A 105 -0.50 -3.01 -5.60
CA ASP A 105 -0.32 -2.65 -7.02
C ASP A 105 -0.86 -1.26 -7.40
N ASN A 106 -1.36 -0.48 -6.43
CA ASN A 106 -1.91 0.86 -6.64
C ASN A 106 -3.07 0.93 -7.65
N LYS A 107 -3.73 -0.19 -7.94
CA LYS A 107 -4.88 -0.20 -8.85
C LYS A 107 -6.15 0.13 -8.10
N ALA A 108 -7.03 0.87 -8.76
CA ALA A 108 -8.36 1.15 -8.25
C ALA A 108 -9.22 -0.11 -8.35
N ILE A 109 -9.73 -0.55 -7.21
CA ILE A 109 -10.63 -1.71 -7.06
C ILE A 109 -12.06 -1.28 -6.77
N ALA A 110 -12.26 -0.07 -6.24
CA ALA A 110 -13.58 0.51 -6.01
C ALA A 110 -13.56 2.06 -6.11
N LEU A 111 -14.73 2.66 -6.19
CA LEU A 111 -14.95 4.11 -6.13
C LEU A 111 -15.76 4.43 -4.86
N HIS A 112 -15.18 5.21 -3.95
CA HIS A 112 -15.83 5.54 -2.67
C HIS A 112 -17.07 6.41 -2.91
N HIS A 113 -18.20 6.08 -2.27
CA HIS A 113 -19.39 6.94 -2.33
C HIS A 113 -20.25 6.93 -1.06
N PHE A 114 -20.20 5.85 -0.27
CA PHE A 114 -21.06 5.69 0.89
C PHE A 114 -20.28 5.87 2.19
N GLY A 115 -20.80 6.74 3.06
CA GLY A 115 -20.29 6.95 4.43
C GLY A 115 -21.15 6.23 5.46
N GLY A 116 -20.53 5.67 6.50
CA GLY A 116 -21.22 4.97 7.58
C GLY A 116 -20.29 4.09 8.41
N CYS A 117 -20.87 3.18 9.18
CA CYS A 117 -20.13 2.08 9.81
C CYS A 117 -20.65 0.75 9.22
N GLU A 118 -20.05 0.19 8.17
CA GLU A 118 -18.81 0.61 7.46
C GLU A 118 -18.97 1.69 6.36
N ASN A 119 -17.83 2.22 5.87
CA ASN A 119 -17.75 3.00 4.63
C ASN A 119 -17.73 2.06 3.42
N GLN A 120 -18.21 2.52 2.26
CA GLN A 120 -18.34 1.65 1.09
C GLN A 120 -17.95 2.33 -0.22
N GLY A 121 -17.46 1.52 -1.15
CA GLY A 121 -17.21 1.91 -2.52
C GLY A 121 -17.81 0.92 -3.52
N VAL A 122 -18.32 1.44 -4.62
CA VAL A 122 -18.81 0.62 -5.73
C VAL A 122 -17.62 -0.09 -6.40
N LYS A 123 -17.76 -1.37 -6.68
CA LYS A 123 -16.67 -2.19 -7.23
C LYS A 123 -16.37 -1.82 -8.67
N ILE A 124 -15.09 -1.72 -9.01
CA ILE A 124 -14.64 -1.52 -10.40
C ILE A 124 -15.06 -2.70 -11.28
N SER A 125 -15.16 -3.91 -10.74
CA SER A 125 -15.76 -5.07 -11.42
C SER A 125 -17.16 -4.79 -11.97
N LYS A 126 -17.97 -3.96 -11.29
CA LYS A 126 -19.31 -3.55 -11.71
C LYS A 126 -19.28 -2.38 -12.67
N ILE A 127 -18.51 -1.33 -12.36
CA ILE A 127 -18.38 -0.15 -13.23
C ILE A 127 -17.82 -0.55 -14.61
N TRP A 128 -16.82 -1.43 -14.64
CA TRP A 128 -16.17 -1.87 -15.88
C TRP A 128 -17.16 -2.43 -16.89
N THR A 129 -18.19 -3.16 -16.44
CA THR A 129 -19.25 -3.68 -17.33
C THR A 129 -20.01 -2.60 -18.10
N LYS A 130 -20.04 -1.37 -17.57
CA LYS A 130 -20.72 -0.22 -18.19
C LYS A 130 -19.79 0.62 -19.06
N VAL A 131 -18.50 0.64 -18.76
CA VAL A 131 -17.56 1.59 -19.37
C VAL A 131 -16.54 0.95 -20.32
N ALA A 132 -16.42 -0.39 -20.35
CA ALA A 132 -15.38 -1.09 -21.11
C ALA A 132 -15.29 -0.68 -22.59
N THR A 133 -16.42 -0.36 -23.23
CA THR A 133 -16.47 0.06 -24.65
C THR A 133 -15.71 1.36 -24.90
N PHE A 134 -15.71 2.30 -23.96
CA PHE A 134 -14.93 3.55 -24.06
C PHE A 134 -13.41 3.31 -24.01
N PHE A 135 -12.99 2.13 -23.58
CA PHE A 135 -11.58 1.72 -23.46
C PHE A 135 -11.22 0.61 -24.45
N ASN A 136 -12.02 0.39 -25.51
CA ASN A 136 -11.82 -0.72 -26.45
C ASN A 136 -11.68 -2.08 -25.75
N HIS A 137 -12.43 -2.27 -24.65
CA HIS A 137 -12.36 -3.45 -23.79
C HIS A 137 -10.98 -3.74 -23.17
N THR A 138 -10.05 -2.78 -23.20
CA THR A 138 -8.71 -2.91 -22.63
C THR A 138 -8.67 -2.23 -21.27
N LEU A 139 -8.48 -3.02 -20.21
CA LEU A 139 -8.43 -2.49 -18.85
C LEU A 139 -7.19 -1.58 -18.68
N PRO A 140 -7.34 -0.31 -18.23
CA PRO A 140 -6.20 0.57 -17.99
C PRO A 140 -5.26 -0.02 -16.95
N ASN A 141 -3.99 -0.20 -17.30
CA ASN A 141 -3.00 -0.78 -16.37
C ASN A 141 -2.31 0.27 -15.46
N GLY A 142 -2.58 1.56 -15.70
CA GLY A 142 -1.91 2.68 -15.04
C GLY A 142 -0.60 3.09 -15.74
N SER A 143 -0.16 4.32 -15.50
CA SER A 143 1.16 4.84 -15.89
C SER A 143 1.91 5.48 -14.72
N VAL A 144 1.29 5.60 -13.55
CA VAL A 144 2.06 5.83 -12.32
C VAL A 144 2.89 4.58 -12.07
N SER A 145 4.21 4.72 -12.16
CA SER A 145 5.13 3.63 -11.84
C SER A 145 4.79 3.13 -10.45
N GLN A 146 4.39 1.85 -10.34
CA GLN A 146 4.49 1.16 -9.08
C GLN A 146 5.98 1.19 -8.74
N THR A 147 6.35 1.85 -7.65
CA THR A 147 7.38 1.22 -6.83
C THR A 147 6.52 0.44 -5.85
N PRO A 148 6.22 -0.85 -6.09
CA PRO A 148 5.92 -1.70 -4.94
C PRO A 148 7.05 -1.44 -3.94
N PRO A 149 6.84 -1.48 -2.62
CA PRO A 149 7.97 -1.75 -1.75
C PRO A 149 8.68 -2.94 -2.39
N GLN A 150 9.88 -2.72 -2.96
CA GLN A 150 10.61 -3.77 -3.63
C GLN A 150 11.07 -4.68 -2.50
N VAL A 151 10.19 -5.60 -2.08
CA VAL A 151 10.46 -6.49 -0.96
C VAL A 151 11.56 -7.42 -1.42
N ARG A 152 12.79 -7.06 -1.05
CA ARG A 152 13.96 -7.82 -1.42
C ARG A 152 14.05 -9.02 -0.49
N GLU A 153 14.04 -10.22 -1.07
CA GLU A 153 14.25 -11.43 -0.28
C GLU A 153 15.66 -11.42 0.34
N LEU A 154 15.70 -11.67 1.65
CA LEU A 154 16.91 -11.83 2.44
C LEU A 154 17.08 -13.31 2.79
N ILE A 155 18.18 -13.90 2.35
CA ILE A 155 18.49 -15.31 2.63
C ILE A 155 19.37 -15.36 3.89
N PRO A 156 19.00 -16.17 4.91
CA PRO A 156 19.83 -16.30 6.09
C PRO A 156 21.28 -16.71 5.78
N ASN A 157 22.22 -16.14 6.54
CA ASN A 157 23.67 -16.28 6.41
C ASN A 157 24.26 -15.75 5.08
N GLN A 158 23.48 -15.02 4.27
CA GLN A 158 23.97 -14.33 3.08
C GLN A 158 23.89 -12.81 3.28
N PRO A 159 25.04 -12.13 3.49
CA PRO A 159 25.05 -10.69 3.72
C PRO A 159 24.70 -9.91 2.44
N LEU A 160 23.88 -8.88 2.58
CA LEU A 160 23.68 -7.86 1.57
C LEU A 160 24.67 -6.72 1.82
N ASN A 161 25.60 -6.51 0.89
CA ASN A 161 26.66 -5.51 1.03
C ASN A 161 26.40 -4.26 0.19
N ASN A 162 27.14 -3.19 0.50
CA ASN A 162 27.14 -1.93 -0.25
C ASN A 162 25.74 -1.29 -0.39
N LEU A 163 24.91 -1.41 0.64
CA LEU A 163 23.61 -0.76 0.67
C LEU A 163 23.81 0.76 0.80
N ALA A 164 22.99 1.50 0.07
CA ALA A 164 22.95 2.95 0.10
C ALA A 164 21.50 3.42 -0.13
N LEU A 165 21.08 4.42 0.64
CA LEU A 165 19.78 5.08 0.51
C LEU A 165 19.97 6.57 0.81
N SER A 166 19.16 7.41 0.17
CA SER A 166 19.08 8.85 0.43
C SER A 166 18.17 9.14 1.61
N GLN A 167 18.36 10.27 2.29
CA GLN A 167 17.53 10.67 3.43
C GLN A 167 16.03 10.55 3.14
N GLY A 168 15.31 9.84 4.01
CA GLY A 168 13.88 9.60 3.90
C GLY A 168 13.49 8.38 3.04
N GLU A 169 14.42 7.77 2.32
CA GLU A 169 14.16 6.54 1.58
C GLU A 169 14.11 5.32 2.52
N GLU A 170 13.29 4.35 2.14
CA GLU A 170 13.06 3.10 2.86
C GLU A 170 13.26 1.92 1.90
N MET A 171 13.93 0.87 2.38
CA MET A 171 14.06 -0.41 1.69
C MET A 171 13.40 -1.49 2.54
N LEU A 172 12.44 -2.21 1.95
CA LEU A 172 11.79 -3.33 2.60
C LEU A 172 12.45 -4.64 2.17
N LEU A 173 12.75 -5.49 3.13
CA LEU A 173 13.38 -6.80 2.98
C LEU A 173 12.52 -7.84 3.69
N MET A 174 12.62 -9.09 3.27
CA MET A 174 11.86 -10.19 3.87
C MET A 174 12.65 -11.49 3.93
N VAL A 175 12.59 -12.18 5.07
CA VAL A 175 12.96 -13.59 5.18
C VAL A 175 11.68 -14.42 5.22
N LYS A 176 11.48 -15.29 4.22
CA LYS A 176 10.30 -16.17 4.18
C LYS A 176 10.25 -17.10 5.38
N ALA A 177 9.05 -17.40 5.86
CA ALA A 177 8.80 -18.36 6.94
C ALA A 177 9.51 -19.71 6.69
N SER A 178 9.47 -20.20 5.43
CA SER A 178 10.11 -21.45 5.01
C SER A 178 11.64 -21.45 5.15
N ASN A 179 12.26 -20.26 5.20
CA ASN A 179 13.70 -20.08 5.35
C ASN A 179 14.10 -19.80 6.81
N ARG A 180 13.16 -19.61 7.73
CA ARG A 180 13.43 -19.42 9.16
C ARG A 180 13.55 -20.78 9.84
N LYS A 181 14.77 -21.25 10.10
CA LYS A 181 15.00 -22.55 10.77
C LYS A 181 15.30 -22.41 12.26
N THR A 182 15.84 -21.27 12.67
CA THR A 182 16.14 -20.93 14.07
C THR A 182 15.81 -19.46 14.33
N ASN A 183 16.09 -18.99 15.55
CA ASN A 183 16.06 -17.56 15.84
C ASN A 183 17.06 -16.84 14.95
N LEU A 184 16.64 -15.74 14.32
CA LEU A 184 17.48 -14.95 13.44
C LEU A 184 18.01 -13.74 14.17
N THR A 185 19.28 -13.43 13.98
CA THR A 185 19.90 -12.19 14.43
C THR A 185 20.10 -11.30 13.21
N ILE A 186 19.30 -10.24 13.12
CA ILE A 186 19.39 -9.23 12.07
C ILE A 186 20.40 -8.19 12.53
N SER A 187 21.41 -7.92 11.72
CA SER A 187 22.43 -6.93 12.02
C SER A 187 22.71 -6.07 10.81
N ILE A 188 22.92 -4.78 11.05
CA ILE A 188 23.54 -3.87 10.11
C ILE A 188 24.92 -3.48 10.66
N SER A 189 25.88 -3.29 9.76
CA SER A 189 27.24 -2.90 10.12
C SER A 189 27.90 -2.13 8.98
N SER A 190 29.04 -1.52 9.27
CA SER A 190 29.89 -0.81 8.29
C SER A 190 29.24 0.46 7.70
N GLY A 191 29.91 1.06 6.71
CA GLY A 191 29.41 2.21 5.98
C GLY A 191 29.51 3.54 6.73
N SER A 192 28.88 4.55 6.14
CA SER A 192 28.75 5.92 6.67
C SER A 192 27.29 6.38 6.60
N GLY A 193 26.90 7.38 7.39
CA GLY A 193 25.53 7.87 7.44
C GLY A 193 24.77 7.35 8.66
N ASP A 194 23.44 7.27 8.54
CA ASP A 194 22.55 6.90 9.64
C ASP A 194 21.40 6.03 9.11
N ALA A 195 21.62 4.72 9.13
CA ALA A 195 20.64 3.71 8.74
C ALA A 195 19.93 3.14 9.97
N ASP A 196 18.62 3.38 10.08
CA ASP A 196 17.76 2.82 11.12
C ASP A 196 17.22 1.45 10.69
N LEU A 197 17.28 0.46 11.58
CA LEU A 197 16.71 -0.87 11.39
C LEU A 197 15.36 -1.02 12.09
N TYR A 198 14.35 -1.45 11.33
CA TYR A 198 13.04 -1.81 11.84
C TYR A 198 12.75 -3.27 11.50
N VAL A 199 12.30 -4.05 12.48
CA VAL A 199 11.99 -5.47 12.28
C VAL A 199 10.59 -5.77 12.80
N LYS A 200 9.82 -6.54 12.02
CA LYS A 200 8.49 -7.02 12.41
C LYS A 200 8.18 -8.36 11.78
N THR A 201 7.49 -9.23 12.51
CA THR A 201 7.03 -10.53 12.01
C THR A 201 5.58 -10.48 11.55
N GLY A 202 5.25 -11.25 10.51
CA GLY A 202 3.89 -11.42 9.97
C GLY A 202 3.45 -10.29 9.03
N GLN A 203 3.98 -9.08 9.20
CA GLN A 203 3.69 -7.92 8.37
C GLN A 203 4.87 -6.94 8.29
N PRO A 204 4.94 -6.09 7.24
CA PRO A 204 5.93 -5.03 7.15
C PRO A 204 5.91 -4.08 8.36
N PRO A 205 7.08 -3.70 8.92
CA PRO A 205 7.14 -2.66 9.94
C PRO A 205 6.82 -1.28 9.35
N THR A 206 6.31 -0.37 10.19
CA THR A 206 6.21 1.07 9.90
C THR A 206 7.07 1.86 10.89
N GLN A 207 7.15 3.19 10.72
CA GLN A 207 7.88 4.04 11.67
C GLN A 207 7.23 4.10 13.08
N SER A 208 5.97 3.69 13.20
CA SER A 208 5.20 3.65 14.46
C SER A 208 4.90 2.23 14.95
N LEU A 209 4.92 1.23 14.06
CA LEU A 209 4.57 -0.15 14.34
C LEU A 209 5.74 -1.10 13.98
N TYR A 210 6.46 -1.54 14.99
CA TYR A 210 7.60 -2.46 14.85
C TYR A 210 7.69 -3.35 16.08
N ASP A 211 8.26 -4.55 15.91
CA ASP A 211 8.57 -5.43 17.06
C ASP A 211 9.92 -5.03 17.66
N TRP A 212 10.83 -4.50 16.84
CA TRP A 212 12.14 -4.06 17.28
C TRP A 212 12.66 -2.85 16.49
N ARG A 213 13.22 -1.89 17.23
CA ARG A 213 14.07 -0.81 16.73
C ARG A 213 15.14 -0.49 17.78
N PRO A 214 16.41 -0.84 17.57
CA PRO A 214 17.50 -0.41 18.45
C PRO A 214 17.69 1.10 18.30
N TYR A 215 17.48 1.91 19.34
CA TYR A 215 17.68 3.36 19.27
C TYR A 215 19.18 3.74 19.31
N GLN A 216 19.98 3.24 18.37
CA GLN A 216 21.41 3.55 18.29
C GLN A 216 21.65 4.48 17.11
N SER A 217 22.28 5.63 17.34
CA SER A 217 22.57 6.61 16.29
C SER A 217 23.78 6.22 15.41
N THR A 218 23.96 4.94 15.14
CA THR A 218 25.12 4.38 14.43
C THR A 218 24.69 3.18 13.59
N ASN A 219 25.37 2.92 12.47
CA ASN A 219 25.09 1.78 11.56
C ASN A 219 25.37 0.38 12.16
N ASN A 220 25.50 0.23 13.48
CA ASN A 220 25.79 -1.03 14.16
C ASN A 220 24.59 -1.46 15.02
N GLU A 221 23.47 -1.74 14.36
CA GLU A 221 22.25 -2.17 15.05
C GLU A 221 22.10 -3.69 14.98
N THR A 222 21.57 -4.29 16.05
CA THR A 222 21.31 -5.73 16.11
C THR A 222 19.95 -5.99 16.74
N CYS A 223 19.17 -6.87 16.11
CA CYS A 223 17.84 -7.31 16.54
C CYS A 223 17.77 -8.84 16.49
N VAL A 224 17.14 -9.47 17.50
CA VAL A 224 16.95 -10.93 17.52
C VAL A 224 15.47 -11.24 17.27
N ALA A 225 15.14 -11.79 16.11
CA ALA A 225 13.80 -12.25 15.80
C ALA A 225 13.62 -13.72 16.24
N PRO A 226 12.62 -14.03 17.09
CA PRO A 226 12.34 -15.41 17.49
C PRO A 226 11.85 -16.24 16.29
N LEU A 227 12.01 -17.56 16.34
CA LEU A 227 11.46 -18.47 15.34
C LEU A 227 9.94 -18.57 15.50
N VAL A 228 9.22 -18.12 14.46
CA VAL A 228 7.78 -18.32 14.31
C VAL A 228 7.49 -18.65 12.85
N ASN A 229 6.38 -19.36 12.59
CA ASN A 229 6.00 -19.82 11.26
C ASN A 229 5.31 -18.71 10.43
N GLU A 230 5.95 -17.56 10.34
CA GLU A 230 5.49 -16.37 9.61
C GLU A 230 6.69 -15.70 8.93
N ASP A 231 6.42 -14.86 7.92
CA ASP A 231 7.47 -14.10 7.26
C ASP A 231 8.06 -13.04 8.21
N LEU A 232 9.37 -12.83 8.15
CA LEU A 232 10.06 -11.77 8.87
C LEU A 232 10.30 -10.60 7.93
N TYR A 233 9.77 -9.43 8.25
CA TYR A 233 9.97 -8.21 7.50
C TYR A 233 11.00 -7.32 8.18
N ILE A 234 11.89 -6.75 7.38
CA ILE A 234 12.95 -5.85 7.81
C ILE A 234 12.87 -4.60 6.95
N MET A 235 12.67 -3.43 7.56
CA MET A 235 12.76 -2.15 6.86
C MET A 235 14.05 -1.46 7.27
N LEU A 236 14.84 -1.07 6.28
CA LEU A 236 16.01 -0.22 6.44
C LEU A 236 15.62 1.20 6.01
N ARG A 237 15.78 2.17 6.90
CA ARG A 237 15.41 3.56 6.64
C ARG A 237 16.62 4.48 6.77
N ALA A 238 16.78 5.40 5.83
CA ALA A 238 17.80 6.43 5.90
C ALA A 238 17.31 7.64 6.72
N TYR A 239 17.62 7.69 8.02
CA TYR A 239 17.40 8.90 8.82
C TYR A 239 18.24 10.07 8.28
N ARG A 240 19.47 9.74 7.88
CA ARG A 240 20.32 10.52 6.96
C ARG A 240 20.77 9.61 5.85
N SER A 241 21.12 10.19 4.70
CA SER A 241 21.68 9.42 3.58
C SER A 241 22.86 8.56 4.07
N PHE A 242 22.85 7.28 3.73
CA PHE A 242 23.90 6.33 4.09
C PHE A 242 24.44 5.60 2.87
N ALA A 243 25.66 5.08 2.98
CA ALA A 243 26.29 4.29 1.94
C ALA A 243 27.29 3.29 2.53
N GLY A 244 27.44 2.14 1.85
CA GLY A 244 28.39 1.10 2.24
C GLY A 244 27.94 0.26 3.43
N VAL A 245 26.65 0.26 3.77
CA VAL A 245 26.10 -0.53 4.88
C VAL A 245 25.95 -1.99 4.44
N SER A 246 26.28 -2.91 5.34
CA SER A 246 26.07 -4.35 5.16
C SER A 246 25.00 -4.84 6.11
N LEU A 247 23.99 -5.54 5.59
CA LEU A 247 22.89 -6.14 6.35
C LEU A 247 22.97 -7.66 6.29
N THR A 248 22.85 -8.34 7.43
CA THR A 248 22.87 -9.81 7.51
C THR A 248 21.80 -10.32 8.46
N ALA A 249 21.11 -11.39 8.07
CA ALA A 249 20.30 -12.22 8.97
C ALA A 249 21.07 -13.51 9.28
N THR A 250 21.54 -13.67 10.52
CA THR A 250 22.34 -14.83 10.91
C THR A 250 21.49 -15.79 11.73
N GLU A 251 21.53 -17.08 11.39
CA GLU A 251 20.92 -18.13 12.19
C GLU A 251 21.72 -18.31 13.48
N LYS A 252 21.06 -18.31 14.64
CA LYS A 252 21.73 -18.67 15.89
C LYS A 252 21.97 -20.18 15.88
N GLN A 253 23.24 -20.58 15.97
CA GLN A 253 23.66 -21.97 16.19
C GLN A 253 23.22 -22.47 17.57
#